data_AF-A0A084GKN9-F1
#
_entry.id   AF-A0A084GKN9-F1
#
_cell.length_a   1.000
_cell.length_b   1.000
_cell.length_c   1.000
_cell.angle_alpha   90.00
_cell.angle_beta   90.00
_cell.angle_gamma   90.00
#
_symmetry.space_group_name_H-M   'P 1'
#
loop_
_entity.id
_entity.type
_entity.pdbx_description
1 polymer ?
#
loop_
_entity_poly.entity_id
_entity_poly.type
_entity_poly.pdbx_seq_one_letter_code
_entity_poly.pdbx_strand_id
1 'polypeptide(L)'
;MSKTTENLIKGGSFLLDDVTFESVFTPEDFTDEHKMIAKTTEDFVVNDVLPQLEDIENHQFDKSVKLLKQAGDLGLLGADVPEEYGGLGLDKISSALITEKFARAGSFSLSYGAHVGIGSLPIVLFGSEEQKQQYLPDLASGQRIAAYALTEPGSGSDALGARTTAKLNAEGTHYVLNGEKQWITNSGFADVFVVYAKVDGEHFSAFIVEKEYPGVSTGPEEKKMGIKGSSTRTLILEDALVPKENLLGDLGKGHVIAFNILNIGRYKLAVGTIGGSKRIIDVSVEYANQRQQFKTPISSFSLIQEKLANMASKTYAMESSVYRTVGLFEDRMSRLTPEEVKDGKEVAASIAEYAIECSLNKVLGSETLDYVVDEGVQIHGGYGFMAEYEVERAYRDSRINRIFEGTNEINRLLVPGTFLRKAMKGELPLLQKAQALQEELMMLMPEEPGDGVLEQEKHLLKNAKKIGLMIAGLAAQKYGKSLQKEQEVLVNIADIVSSVYAMESAILRTEKAINKYGEAKSAQKLLYTQVYCQEAFNEIEAHAKESLVAIEQGDTLRMMISALRKFTRHTPINVIAKKREIAAALIEENGYRA
;
A
#
# COMPACT_ATOMS: atom_id res chain seq x y z
N MET A 1 -13.88 -14.84 29.54
CA MET A 1 -12.76 -14.17 28.83
C MET A 1 -13.06 -12.69 28.88
N SER A 2 -12.32 -11.95 29.70
CA SER A 2 -12.64 -10.55 30.00
C SER A 2 -12.45 -9.69 28.75
N LYS A 3 -13.49 -8.90 28.43
CA LYS A 3 -13.46 -7.85 27.42
C LYS A 3 -12.33 -6.89 27.73
N THR A 4 -11.28 -6.90 26.93
CA THR A 4 -10.31 -5.81 26.85
C THR A 4 -11.00 -4.65 26.14
N THR A 5 -11.72 -3.83 26.91
CA THR A 5 -12.07 -2.46 26.51
C THR A 5 -10.79 -1.62 26.49
N GLU A 6 -9.90 -1.89 25.54
CA GLU A 6 -8.65 -1.12 25.36
C GLU A 6 -8.78 -0.21 24.12
N ASN A 7 -8.25 1.01 24.28
CA ASN A 7 -8.46 2.17 23.40
C ASN A 7 -8.13 1.86 21.92
N LEU A 8 -8.90 2.45 20.99
CA LEU A 8 -8.56 2.45 19.55
C LEU A 8 -7.10 2.91 19.37
N ILE A 9 -6.31 2.14 18.63
CA ILE A 9 -4.98 2.59 18.21
C ILE A 9 -5.16 3.74 17.22
N LYS A 10 -4.58 4.89 17.56
CA LYS A 10 -4.62 6.09 16.71
C LYS A 10 -3.57 5.97 15.59
N GLY A 11 -3.88 6.50 14.43
CA GLY A 11 -2.95 6.57 13.31
C GLY A 11 -1.72 7.39 13.66
N GLY A 12 -0.54 6.81 13.44
CA GLY A 12 0.76 7.35 13.80
C GLY A 12 1.17 7.16 15.27
N SER A 13 0.31 6.66 16.17
CA SER A 13 0.69 6.53 17.60
C SER A 13 1.81 5.52 17.83
N PHE A 14 2.03 4.59 16.89
CA PHE A 14 3.11 3.60 16.96
C PHE A 14 4.51 4.21 17.14
N LEU A 15 4.72 5.45 16.69
CA LEU A 15 6.00 6.14 16.88
C LEU A 15 6.23 6.58 18.34
N LEU A 16 5.18 6.71 19.14
CA LEU A 16 5.19 7.35 20.45
C LEU A 16 4.89 6.41 21.60
N ASP A 17 4.08 5.39 21.33
CA ASP A 17 3.54 4.47 22.32
C ASP A 17 4.04 3.05 22.06
N ASP A 18 4.06 2.25 23.12
CA ASP A 18 4.36 0.83 23.03
C ASP A 18 3.13 0.09 22.53
N VAL A 19 3.29 -0.66 21.44
CA VAL A 19 2.24 -1.47 20.83
C VAL A 19 2.48 -2.93 21.22
N THR A 20 1.45 -3.63 21.67
CA THR A 20 1.55 -5.04 22.05
C THR A 20 1.11 -5.96 20.92
N PHE A 21 1.58 -7.21 20.93
CA PHE A 21 1.29 -8.16 19.85
C PHE A 21 -0.19 -8.58 19.80
N GLU A 22 -0.93 -8.46 20.91
CA GLU A 22 -2.37 -8.74 20.98
C GLU A 22 -3.18 -7.71 20.19
N SER A 23 -2.65 -6.50 20.06
CA SER A 23 -3.32 -5.37 19.44
C SER A 23 -3.09 -5.25 17.92
N VAL A 24 -2.27 -6.14 17.34
CA VAL A 24 -2.01 -6.18 15.89
C VAL A 24 -2.69 -7.37 15.24
N PHE A 25 -3.29 -7.11 14.08
CA PHE A 25 -3.78 -8.17 13.19
C PHE A 25 -2.63 -8.74 12.37
N THR A 26 -2.61 -10.06 12.22
CA THR A 26 -1.57 -10.80 11.50
C THR A 26 -2.20 -11.84 10.57
N PRO A 27 -1.50 -12.29 9.51
CA PRO A 27 -1.97 -13.40 8.69
C PRO A 27 -2.31 -14.68 9.47
N GLU A 28 -1.68 -14.90 10.63
CA GLU A 28 -1.97 -16.03 11.52
C GLU A 28 -3.34 -15.92 12.24
N ASP A 29 -4.03 -14.79 12.08
CA ASP A 29 -5.37 -14.52 12.61
C ASP A 29 -6.47 -14.68 11.54
N PHE A 30 -6.13 -14.97 10.28
CA PHE A 30 -7.13 -15.23 9.23
C PHE A 30 -8.11 -16.34 9.65
N THR A 31 -9.40 -16.05 9.51
CA THR A 31 -10.47 -17.02 9.75
C THR A 31 -10.54 -18.05 8.61
N ASP A 32 -11.41 -19.04 8.75
CA ASP A 32 -11.60 -20.03 7.69
C ASP A 32 -12.37 -19.44 6.50
N GLU A 33 -13.25 -18.46 6.73
CA GLU A 33 -13.90 -17.67 5.69
C GLU A 33 -12.88 -16.84 4.89
N HIS A 34 -11.93 -16.18 5.58
CA HIS A 34 -10.81 -15.47 4.95
C HIS A 34 -10.00 -16.39 4.03
N LYS A 35 -9.65 -17.59 4.52
CA LYS A 35 -8.90 -18.58 3.72
C LYS A 35 -9.73 -19.10 2.56
N MET A 36 -11.03 -19.30 2.75
CA MET A 36 -11.94 -19.77 1.70
C MET A 36 -12.06 -18.75 0.57
N ILE A 37 -12.27 -17.47 0.86
CA ILE A 37 -12.38 -16.44 -0.19
C ILE A 37 -11.04 -16.23 -0.92
N ALA A 38 -9.92 -16.32 -0.20
CA ALA A 38 -8.59 -16.33 -0.81
C ALA A 38 -8.42 -17.52 -1.76
N LYS A 39 -8.84 -18.73 -1.35
CA LYS A 39 -8.77 -19.93 -2.19
C LYS A 39 -9.66 -19.85 -3.42
N THR A 40 -10.89 -19.36 -3.28
CA THR A 40 -11.81 -19.12 -4.40
C THR A 40 -11.19 -18.16 -5.42
N THR A 41 -10.59 -17.08 -4.94
CA THR A 41 -9.93 -16.09 -5.82
C THR A 41 -8.71 -16.70 -6.51
N GLU A 42 -7.89 -17.45 -5.78
CA GLU A 42 -6.72 -18.13 -6.33
C GLU A 42 -7.10 -19.13 -7.42
N ASP A 43 -8.13 -19.94 -7.19
CA ASP A 43 -8.63 -20.90 -8.17
C ASP A 43 -9.13 -20.20 -9.44
N PHE A 44 -9.90 -19.12 -9.29
CA PHE A 44 -10.34 -18.32 -10.44
C PHE A 44 -9.16 -17.74 -11.22
N VAL A 45 -8.19 -17.14 -10.53
CA VAL A 45 -7.02 -16.56 -11.18
C VAL A 45 -6.23 -17.63 -11.93
N VAL A 46 -5.97 -18.78 -11.30
CA VAL A 46 -5.15 -19.85 -11.88
C VAL A 46 -5.87 -20.56 -13.03
N ASN A 47 -7.14 -20.89 -12.87
CA ASN A 47 -7.86 -21.76 -13.80
C ASN A 47 -8.50 -20.97 -14.96
N ASP A 48 -8.93 -19.73 -14.73
CA ASP A 48 -9.67 -18.94 -15.72
C ASP A 48 -8.84 -17.79 -16.30
N VAL A 49 -8.11 -17.04 -15.46
CA VAL A 49 -7.41 -15.82 -15.89
C VAL A 49 -6.05 -16.12 -16.53
N LEU A 50 -5.17 -16.86 -15.84
CA LEU A 50 -3.82 -17.13 -16.34
C LEU A 50 -3.78 -17.74 -17.75
N PRO A 51 -4.67 -18.68 -18.13
CA PRO A 51 -4.71 -19.20 -19.49
C PRO A 51 -5.04 -18.16 -20.57
N GLN A 52 -5.59 -17.01 -20.20
CA GLN A 52 -5.95 -15.92 -21.13
C GLN A 52 -4.97 -14.73 -21.06
N LEU A 53 -3.97 -14.79 -20.18
CA LEU A 53 -3.15 -13.63 -19.85
C LEU A 53 -2.32 -13.10 -21.03
N GLU A 54 -1.84 -13.98 -21.91
CA GLU A 54 -1.12 -13.56 -23.12
C GLU A 54 -2.02 -12.76 -24.09
N ASP A 55 -3.26 -13.20 -24.26
CA ASP A 55 -4.22 -12.48 -25.11
C ASP A 55 -4.63 -11.14 -24.48
N ILE A 56 -4.75 -11.10 -23.15
CA ILE A 56 -4.99 -9.86 -22.40
C ILE A 56 -3.81 -8.89 -22.60
N GLU A 57 -2.57 -9.37 -22.48
CA GLU A 57 -1.35 -8.57 -22.76
C GLU A 57 -1.30 -8.04 -24.20
N ASN A 58 -1.95 -8.73 -25.15
CA ASN A 58 -2.14 -8.31 -26.53
C ASN A 58 -3.43 -7.48 -26.77
N HIS A 59 -3.99 -6.91 -25.71
CA HIS A 59 -5.13 -5.97 -25.75
C HIS A 59 -6.46 -6.58 -26.26
N GLN A 60 -6.66 -7.91 -26.13
CA GLN A 60 -7.96 -8.53 -26.40
C GLN A 60 -8.93 -8.31 -25.23
N PHE A 61 -9.35 -7.05 -25.04
CA PHE A 61 -10.10 -6.62 -23.85
C PHE A 61 -11.47 -7.29 -23.65
N ASP A 62 -12.08 -7.84 -24.69
CA ASP A 62 -13.30 -8.65 -24.55
C ASP A 62 -13.12 -9.82 -23.57
N LYS A 63 -11.89 -10.37 -23.49
CA LYS A 63 -11.53 -11.39 -22.50
C LYS A 63 -11.50 -10.81 -21.08
N SER A 64 -10.94 -9.62 -20.91
CA SER A 64 -10.93 -8.92 -19.62
C SER A 64 -12.35 -8.64 -19.13
N VAL A 65 -13.24 -8.15 -20.01
CA VAL A 65 -14.65 -7.89 -19.67
C VAL A 65 -15.35 -9.18 -19.26
N LYS A 66 -15.18 -10.27 -20.04
CA LYS A 66 -15.75 -11.58 -19.71
C LYS A 66 -15.26 -12.09 -18.34
N LEU A 67 -13.97 -12.00 -18.07
CA LEU A 67 -13.38 -12.47 -16.82
C LEU A 67 -13.83 -11.60 -15.63
N LEU A 68 -13.95 -10.29 -15.78
CA LEU A 68 -14.52 -9.43 -14.73
C LEU A 68 -15.95 -9.85 -14.41
N LYS A 69 -16.78 -10.11 -15.42
CA LYS A 69 -18.14 -10.61 -15.20
C LYS A 69 -18.17 -11.96 -14.48
N GLN A 70 -17.30 -12.90 -14.87
CA GLN A 70 -17.16 -14.18 -14.16
C GLN A 70 -16.69 -14.00 -12.71
N ALA A 71 -15.79 -13.04 -12.45
CA ALA A 71 -15.40 -12.67 -11.09
C ALA A 71 -16.58 -12.08 -10.30
N GLY A 72 -17.45 -11.31 -10.96
CA GLY A 72 -18.71 -10.79 -10.42
C GLY A 72 -19.69 -11.91 -10.04
N ASP A 73 -19.84 -12.93 -10.88
CA ASP A 73 -20.68 -14.12 -10.61
C ASP A 73 -20.18 -14.90 -9.36
N LEU A 74 -18.88 -14.82 -9.07
CA LEU A 74 -18.25 -15.38 -7.86
C LEU A 74 -18.29 -14.43 -6.65
N GLY A 75 -18.84 -13.22 -6.81
CA GLY A 75 -18.93 -12.18 -5.78
C GLY A 75 -17.63 -11.41 -5.53
N LEU A 76 -16.57 -11.63 -6.32
CA LEU A 76 -15.25 -11.04 -6.10
C LEU A 76 -15.21 -9.53 -6.39
N LEU A 77 -16.15 -9.01 -7.18
CA LEU A 77 -16.31 -7.58 -7.49
C LEU A 77 -17.16 -6.82 -6.46
N GLY A 78 -18.00 -7.54 -5.71
CA GLY A 78 -18.96 -6.98 -4.76
C GLY A 78 -18.51 -7.01 -3.29
N ALA A 79 -17.29 -7.43 -2.99
CA ALA A 79 -16.81 -7.62 -1.62
C ALA A 79 -16.92 -6.35 -0.75
N ASP A 80 -16.56 -5.18 -1.29
CA ASP A 80 -16.64 -3.89 -0.57
C ASP A 80 -17.96 -3.14 -0.80
N VAL A 81 -18.92 -3.72 -1.52
CA VAL A 81 -20.24 -3.14 -1.75
C VAL A 81 -21.21 -3.69 -0.71
N PRO A 82 -21.98 -2.86 0.02
CA PRO A 82 -22.97 -3.34 0.98
C PRO A 82 -24.03 -4.23 0.33
N GLU A 83 -24.55 -5.21 1.09
CA GLU A 83 -25.55 -6.18 0.60
C GLU A 83 -26.82 -5.51 0.06
N GLU A 84 -27.27 -4.41 0.69
CA GLU A 84 -28.47 -3.67 0.27
C GLU A 84 -28.36 -3.02 -1.12
N TYR A 85 -27.13 -2.94 -1.66
CA TYR A 85 -26.86 -2.47 -3.01
C TYR A 85 -26.32 -3.59 -3.92
N GLY A 86 -26.58 -4.85 -3.59
CA GLY A 86 -26.27 -6.02 -4.43
C GLY A 86 -24.84 -6.55 -4.28
N GLY A 87 -24.08 -6.09 -3.29
CA GLY A 87 -22.75 -6.63 -2.96
C GLY A 87 -22.79 -7.74 -1.91
N LEU A 88 -21.61 -8.05 -1.35
CA LEU A 88 -21.44 -9.06 -0.29
C LEU A 88 -21.15 -8.46 1.09
N GLY A 89 -20.82 -7.16 1.17
CA GLY A 89 -20.55 -6.49 2.45
C GLY A 89 -19.46 -7.15 3.30
N LEU A 90 -18.43 -7.73 2.67
CA LEU A 90 -17.37 -8.45 3.39
C LEU A 90 -16.45 -7.48 4.15
N ASP A 91 -15.77 -8.04 5.15
CA ASP A 91 -14.75 -7.33 5.92
C ASP A 91 -13.55 -6.93 5.04
N LYS A 92 -12.75 -5.99 5.56
CA LYS A 92 -11.62 -5.43 4.79
C LYS A 92 -10.46 -6.41 4.67
N ILE A 93 -10.38 -7.39 5.55
CA ILE A 93 -9.43 -8.50 5.44
C ILE A 93 -9.74 -9.37 4.22
N SER A 94 -11.01 -9.68 3.98
CA SER A 94 -11.48 -10.45 2.83
C SER A 94 -11.18 -9.72 1.53
N SER A 95 -11.49 -8.42 1.42
CA SER A 95 -11.21 -7.66 0.20
C SER A 95 -9.71 -7.44 -0.04
N ALA A 96 -8.90 -7.37 1.02
CA ALA A 96 -7.45 -7.41 0.91
C ALA A 96 -6.97 -8.77 0.36
N LEU A 97 -7.45 -9.89 0.90
CA LEU A 97 -7.05 -11.22 0.43
C LEU A 97 -7.43 -11.48 -1.04
N ILE A 98 -8.62 -11.02 -1.47
CA ILE A 98 -8.99 -11.06 -2.88
C ILE A 98 -7.96 -10.27 -3.71
N THR A 99 -7.62 -9.04 -3.30
CA THR A 99 -6.62 -8.20 -3.97
C THR A 99 -5.24 -8.88 -4.04
N GLU A 100 -4.78 -9.50 -2.96
CA GLU A 100 -3.50 -10.22 -2.92
C GLU A 100 -3.48 -11.36 -3.95
N LYS A 101 -4.57 -12.14 -4.04
CA LYS A 101 -4.65 -13.27 -4.96
C LYS A 101 -4.79 -12.84 -6.43
N PHE A 102 -5.46 -11.72 -6.69
CA PHE A 102 -5.49 -11.12 -8.03
C PHE A 102 -4.11 -10.68 -8.52
N ALA A 103 -3.15 -10.36 -7.64
CA ALA A 103 -1.82 -9.89 -8.04
C ALA A 103 -1.08 -10.88 -8.98
N ARG A 104 -1.37 -12.18 -8.87
CA ARG A 104 -0.80 -13.21 -9.76
C ARG A 104 -1.26 -13.04 -11.22
N ALA A 105 -2.37 -12.35 -11.47
CA ALA A 105 -2.93 -12.11 -12.79
C ALA A 105 -2.24 -11.00 -13.59
N GLY A 106 -1.10 -10.45 -13.12
CA GLY A 106 -0.34 -9.43 -13.85
C GLY A 106 -1.21 -8.21 -14.19
N SER A 107 -1.25 -7.83 -15.47
CA SER A 107 -2.01 -6.66 -15.93
C SER A 107 -3.51 -6.71 -15.62
N PHE A 108 -4.15 -7.89 -15.58
CA PHE A 108 -5.57 -8.03 -15.25
C PHE A 108 -5.89 -7.65 -13.79
N SER A 109 -4.93 -7.81 -12.87
CA SER A 109 -5.08 -7.39 -11.47
C SER A 109 -5.38 -5.89 -11.35
N LEU A 110 -4.83 -5.07 -12.25
CA LEU A 110 -5.06 -3.63 -12.26
C LEU A 110 -6.45 -3.29 -12.78
N SER A 111 -6.97 -4.04 -13.74
CA SER A 111 -8.35 -3.85 -14.21
C SER A 111 -9.38 -4.19 -13.12
N TYR A 112 -9.14 -5.28 -12.38
CA TYR A 112 -9.89 -5.60 -11.17
C TYR A 112 -9.78 -4.48 -10.13
N GLY A 113 -8.55 -4.13 -9.72
CA GLY A 113 -8.29 -3.18 -8.64
C GLY A 113 -8.82 -1.77 -8.93
N ALA A 114 -8.71 -1.30 -10.18
CA ALA A 114 -9.26 -0.01 -10.58
C ALA A 114 -10.79 0.02 -10.48
N HIS A 115 -11.45 -1.09 -10.84
CA HIS A 115 -12.91 -1.19 -10.75
C HIS A 115 -13.38 -1.26 -9.30
N VAL A 116 -12.94 -2.24 -8.51
CA VAL A 116 -13.43 -2.43 -7.12
C VAL A 116 -12.88 -1.41 -6.12
N GLY A 117 -11.80 -0.72 -6.49
CA GLY A 117 -11.15 0.30 -5.68
C GLY A 117 -11.60 1.69 -6.11
N ILE A 118 -10.71 2.38 -6.82
CA ILE A 118 -10.87 3.80 -7.14
C ILE A 118 -12.10 4.11 -8.02
N GLY A 119 -12.61 3.15 -8.79
CA GLY A 119 -13.80 3.32 -9.64
C GLY A 119 -15.11 3.24 -8.87
N SER A 120 -15.34 2.18 -8.10
CA SER A 120 -16.61 1.95 -7.40
C SER A 120 -16.68 2.60 -6.02
N LEU A 121 -15.58 2.65 -5.26
CA LEU A 121 -15.60 3.17 -3.89
C LEU A 121 -15.99 4.64 -3.73
N PRO A 122 -15.73 5.56 -4.69
CA PRO A 122 -16.29 6.90 -4.60
C PRO A 122 -17.81 6.90 -4.48
N ILE A 123 -18.50 6.01 -5.21
CA ILE A 123 -19.96 5.88 -5.18
C ILE A 123 -20.40 5.19 -3.88
N VAL A 124 -19.71 4.12 -3.47
CA VAL A 124 -20.00 3.44 -2.19
C VAL A 124 -19.92 4.42 -1.01
N LEU A 125 -18.87 5.24 -0.98
CA LEU A 125 -18.54 6.06 0.19
C LEU A 125 -19.19 7.45 0.18
N PHE A 126 -19.46 8.02 -1.00
CA PHE A 126 -19.91 9.40 -1.13
C PHE A 126 -21.14 9.58 -2.03
N GLY A 127 -21.69 8.49 -2.57
CA GLY A 127 -22.90 8.52 -3.37
C GLY A 127 -24.13 8.89 -2.53
N SER A 128 -25.10 9.57 -3.13
CA SER A 128 -26.45 9.64 -2.57
C SER A 128 -27.13 8.26 -2.62
N GLU A 129 -28.22 8.08 -1.89
CA GLU A 129 -28.96 6.82 -1.92
C GLU A 129 -29.45 6.46 -3.34
N GLU A 130 -29.89 7.45 -4.12
CA GLU A 130 -30.31 7.27 -5.50
C GLU A 130 -29.14 6.82 -6.38
N GLN A 131 -27.97 7.46 -6.23
CA GLN A 131 -26.76 7.08 -6.97
C GLN A 131 -26.32 5.67 -6.60
N LYS A 132 -26.30 5.33 -5.31
CA LYS A 132 -25.91 3.99 -4.85
C LYS A 132 -26.84 2.91 -5.42
N GLN A 133 -28.16 3.10 -5.32
CA GLN A 133 -29.16 2.17 -5.86
C GLN A 133 -29.06 2.04 -7.40
N GLN A 134 -28.74 3.12 -8.10
CA GLN A 134 -28.63 3.13 -9.56
C GLN A 134 -27.37 2.40 -10.06
N TYR A 135 -26.20 2.64 -9.44
CA TYR A 135 -24.93 2.19 -10.01
C TYR A 135 -24.38 0.93 -9.34
N LEU A 136 -24.48 0.80 -8.02
CA LEU A 136 -23.74 -0.24 -7.29
C LEU A 136 -24.15 -1.69 -7.63
N PRO A 137 -25.42 -2.04 -7.88
CA PRO A 137 -25.78 -3.42 -8.25
C PRO A 137 -25.08 -3.91 -9.52
N ASP A 138 -25.01 -3.05 -10.55
CA ASP A 138 -24.36 -3.38 -11.82
C ASP A 138 -22.83 -3.40 -11.68
N LEU A 139 -22.27 -2.53 -10.83
CA LEU A 139 -20.83 -2.53 -10.54
C LEU A 139 -20.42 -3.76 -9.71
N ALA A 140 -21.20 -4.14 -8.70
CA ALA A 140 -20.92 -5.30 -7.85
C ALA A 140 -20.97 -6.63 -8.60
N SER A 141 -21.81 -6.71 -9.63
CA SER A 141 -21.96 -7.90 -10.50
C SER A 141 -21.06 -7.87 -11.74
N GLY A 142 -20.39 -6.75 -12.03
CA GLY A 142 -19.58 -6.56 -13.24
C GLY A 142 -20.40 -6.44 -14.54
N GLN A 143 -21.71 -6.17 -14.45
CA GLN A 143 -22.52 -5.81 -15.62
C GLN A 143 -22.13 -4.45 -16.19
N ARG A 144 -21.70 -3.54 -15.31
CA ARG A 144 -21.02 -2.30 -15.66
C ARG A 144 -19.63 -2.28 -15.01
N ILE A 145 -18.65 -1.76 -15.73
CA ILE A 145 -17.27 -1.61 -15.25
C ILE A 145 -16.97 -0.15 -14.96
N ALA A 146 -16.29 0.09 -13.84
CA ALA A 146 -15.93 1.44 -13.38
C ALA A 146 -14.49 1.81 -13.72
N ALA A 147 -14.27 3.11 -13.90
CA ALA A 147 -12.98 3.77 -14.05
C ALA A 147 -12.93 5.07 -13.23
N TYR A 148 -11.71 5.54 -12.95
CA TYR A 148 -11.46 6.74 -12.15
C TYR A 148 -10.63 7.75 -12.94
N ALA A 149 -11.14 8.96 -13.07
CA ALA A 149 -10.62 9.98 -13.98
C ALA A 149 -10.28 11.30 -13.26
N LEU A 150 -9.10 11.30 -12.63
CA LEU A 150 -8.56 12.45 -11.88
C LEU A 150 -7.46 13.17 -12.65
N THR A 151 -6.43 12.43 -13.09
CA THR A 151 -5.21 12.96 -13.69
C THR A 151 -5.47 13.64 -15.04
N GLU A 152 -4.67 14.66 -15.35
CA GLU A 152 -4.65 15.36 -16.64
C GLU A 152 -3.20 15.57 -17.10
N PRO A 153 -2.95 15.91 -18.38
CA PRO A 153 -1.59 16.14 -18.87
C PRO A 153 -0.80 17.17 -18.05
N GLY A 154 -1.48 18.19 -17.52
CA GLY A 154 -0.87 19.25 -16.71
C GLY A 154 -0.95 19.05 -15.20
N SER A 155 -1.60 17.98 -14.71
CA SER A 155 -1.86 17.78 -13.28
C SER A 155 -1.87 16.29 -12.90
N GLY A 156 -0.71 15.82 -12.42
CA GLY A 156 -0.50 14.49 -11.82
C GLY A 156 -0.48 14.56 -10.29
N SER A 157 0.72 14.75 -9.71
CA SER A 157 0.89 14.89 -8.25
C SER A 157 0.12 16.09 -7.67
N ASP A 158 0.04 17.20 -8.40
CA ASP A 158 -0.86 18.33 -8.08
C ASP A 158 -2.26 18.09 -8.65
N ALA A 159 -2.96 17.07 -8.13
CA ALA A 159 -4.23 16.62 -8.67
C ALA A 159 -5.36 17.70 -8.61
N LEU A 160 -5.27 18.63 -7.66
CA LEU A 160 -6.21 19.75 -7.53
C LEU A 160 -5.98 20.84 -8.59
N GLY A 161 -4.83 20.78 -9.29
CA GLY A 161 -4.48 21.62 -10.44
C GLY A 161 -5.29 21.34 -11.70
N ALA A 162 -6.22 20.37 -11.69
CA ALA A 162 -7.08 20.02 -12.81
C ALA A 162 -7.72 21.24 -13.50
N ARG A 163 -7.79 21.18 -14.83
CA ARG A 163 -8.31 22.22 -15.71
C ARG A 163 -9.58 21.82 -16.44
N THR A 164 -9.99 20.55 -16.39
CA THR A 164 -11.31 20.13 -16.86
C THR A 164 -12.38 20.98 -16.18
N THR A 165 -13.24 21.59 -16.97
CA THR A 165 -14.30 22.49 -16.49
C THR A 165 -15.64 21.78 -16.47
N ALA A 166 -16.56 22.26 -15.63
CA ALA A 166 -17.96 21.92 -15.65
C ALA A 166 -18.77 23.21 -15.54
N LYS A 167 -19.84 23.36 -16.32
CA LYS A 167 -20.74 24.50 -16.21
C LYS A 167 -22.18 24.05 -16.33
N LEU A 168 -23.05 24.53 -15.45
CA LEU A 168 -24.47 24.22 -15.54
C LEU A 168 -25.06 24.84 -16.83
N ASN A 169 -25.81 24.05 -17.59
CA ASN A 169 -26.51 24.52 -18.79
C ASN A 169 -27.61 25.54 -18.45
N ALA A 170 -28.14 26.22 -19.46
CA ALA A 170 -29.14 27.28 -19.28
C ALA A 170 -30.42 26.76 -18.60
N GLU A 171 -30.77 25.51 -18.87
CA GLU A 171 -31.95 24.84 -18.31
C GLU A 171 -31.75 24.38 -16.85
N GLY A 172 -30.51 24.35 -16.36
CA GLY A 172 -30.18 23.94 -14.99
C GLY A 172 -30.25 22.43 -14.74
N THR A 173 -30.26 21.61 -15.80
CA THR A 173 -30.48 20.15 -15.75
C THR A 173 -29.20 19.35 -15.88
N HIS A 174 -28.19 19.87 -16.58
CA HIS A 174 -26.93 19.18 -16.84
C HIS A 174 -25.74 20.09 -16.58
N TYR A 175 -24.63 19.51 -16.14
CA TYR A 175 -23.31 20.11 -16.29
C TYR A 175 -22.74 19.74 -17.65
N VAL A 176 -22.20 20.74 -18.34
CA VAL A 176 -21.43 20.59 -19.58
C VAL A 176 -19.95 20.52 -19.20
N LEU A 177 -19.34 19.36 -19.38
CA LEU A 177 -17.93 19.13 -19.04
C LEU A 177 -17.04 19.28 -20.28
N ASN A 178 -15.90 19.95 -20.11
CA ASN A 178 -14.91 20.15 -21.17
C ASN A 178 -13.49 19.93 -20.65
N GLY A 179 -12.74 19.02 -21.26
CA GLY A 179 -11.35 18.73 -20.92
C GLY A 179 -10.92 17.30 -21.29
N GLU A 180 -9.71 16.95 -20.86
CA GLU A 180 -9.12 15.63 -21.08
C GLU A 180 -8.58 15.07 -19.78
N LYS A 181 -8.84 13.79 -19.53
CA LYS A 181 -8.30 13.05 -18.38
C LYS A 181 -7.32 12.01 -18.88
N GLN A 182 -6.10 12.02 -18.35
CA GLN A 182 -4.95 11.28 -18.88
C GLN A 182 -4.71 9.99 -18.10
N TRP A 183 -4.40 8.90 -18.82
CA TRP A 183 -4.03 7.60 -18.28
C TRP A 183 -5.12 6.93 -17.44
N ILE A 184 -6.33 6.92 -17.97
CA ILE A 184 -7.50 6.38 -17.28
C ILE A 184 -7.56 4.87 -17.50
N THR A 185 -7.28 4.13 -16.42
CA THR A 185 -7.40 2.67 -16.37
C THR A 185 -8.83 2.22 -16.71
N ASN A 186 -8.96 1.09 -17.41
CA ASN A 186 -10.22 0.48 -17.89
C ASN A 186 -10.96 1.26 -19.00
N SER A 187 -10.45 2.40 -19.47
CA SER A 187 -11.17 3.25 -20.45
C SER A 187 -11.63 2.56 -21.74
N GLY A 188 -10.94 1.50 -22.16
CA GLY A 188 -11.33 0.73 -23.33
C GLY A 188 -12.67 0.03 -23.20
N PHE A 189 -13.15 -0.20 -21.98
CA PHE A 189 -14.36 -0.98 -21.69
C PHE A 189 -15.15 -0.52 -20.46
N ALA A 190 -14.75 0.55 -19.78
CA ALA A 190 -15.52 1.11 -18.67
C ALA A 190 -16.82 1.76 -19.15
N ASP A 191 -17.89 1.52 -18.41
CA ASP A 191 -19.24 2.07 -18.62
C ASP A 191 -19.46 3.31 -17.76
N VAL A 192 -18.81 3.38 -16.60
CA VAL A 192 -18.96 4.45 -15.61
C VAL A 192 -17.59 5.02 -15.24
N PHE A 193 -17.46 6.34 -15.29
CA PHE A 193 -16.26 7.07 -14.91
C PHE A 193 -16.56 8.00 -13.73
N VAL A 194 -15.73 7.96 -12.70
CA VAL A 194 -15.71 9.00 -11.67
C VAL A 194 -14.76 10.12 -12.11
N VAL A 195 -15.31 11.23 -12.61
CA VAL A 195 -14.56 12.32 -13.24
C VAL A 195 -14.43 13.51 -12.30
N TYR A 196 -13.23 14.08 -12.21
CA TYR A 196 -12.99 15.34 -11.49
C TYR A 196 -12.90 16.53 -12.45
N ALA A 197 -13.67 17.56 -12.15
CA ALA A 197 -13.72 18.82 -12.90
C ALA A 197 -13.94 20.02 -11.96
N LYS A 198 -13.64 21.23 -12.43
CA LYS A 198 -13.91 22.47 -11.70
C LYS A 198 -15.18 23.13 -12.22
N VAL A 199 -16.20 23.18 -11.37
CA VAL A 199 -17.42 23.93 -11.69
C VAL A 199 -17.08 25.42 -11.74
N ASP A 200 -17.46 26.05 -12.85
CA ASP A 200 -17.14 27.44 -13.19
C ASP A 200 -15.63 27.76 -13.13
N GLY A 201 -14.78 26.74 -13.31
CA GLY A 201 -13.32 26.87 -13.25
C GLY A 201 -12.75 27.00 -11.83
N GLU A 202 -13.58 27.01 -10.80
CA GLU A 202 -13.17 27.24 -9.40
C GLU A 202 -13.42 26.04 -8.49
N HIS A 203 -14.62 25.45 -8.54
CA HIS A 203 -15.06 24.49 -7.54
C HIS A 203 -14.72 23.05 -7.94
N PHE A 204 -13.59 22.55 -7.44
CA PHE A 204 -13.12 21.16 -7.68
C PHE A 204 -14.10 20.13 -7.13
N SER A 205 -14.77 19.40 -8.03
CA SER A 205 -15.91 18.52 -7.76
C SER A 205 -15.76 17.18 -8.48
N ALA A 206 -16.47 16.16 -8.01
CA ALA A 206 -16.51 14.84 -8.64
C ALA A 206 -17.86 14.60 -9.31
N PHE A 207 -17.89 13.83 -10.39
CA PHE A 207 -19.07 13.51 -11.17
C PHE A 207 -19.09 12.03 -11.53
N ILE A 208 -20.28 11.42 -11.54
CA ILE A 208 -20.52 10.13 -12.16
C ILE A 208 -20.84 10.37 -13.64
N VAL A 209 -19.97 9.89 -14.53
CA VAL A 209 -20.10 10.11 -15.98
C VAL A 209 -20.25 8.76 -16.66
N GLU A 210 -21.39 8.52 -17.30
CA GLU A 210 -21.57 7.32 -18.11
C GLU A 210 -20.89 7.47 -19.47
N LYS A 211 -20.31 6.38 -19.98
CA LYS A 211 -19.63 6.32 -21.28
C LYS A 211 -20.51 6.80 -22.43
N GLU A 212 -21.81 6.48 -22.37
CA GLU A 212 -22.79 6.75 -23.43
C GLU A 212 -23.33 8.19 -23.41
N TYR A 213 -22.94 9.02 -22.44
CA TYR A 213 -23.36 10.42 -22.43
C TYR A 213 -22.80 11.17 -23.65
N PRO A 214 -23.61 12.04 -24.30
CA PRO A 214 -23.14 12.85 -25.42
C PRO A 214 -21.89 13.64 -25.02
N GLY A 215 -20.88 13.67 -25.91
CA GLY A 215 -19.62 14.38 -25.68
C GLY A 215 -18.55 13.59 -24.92
N VAL A 216 -18.82 12.34 -24.52
CA VAL A 216 -17.84 11.45 -23.89
C VAL A 216 -17.20 10.54 -24.94
N SER A 217 -15.88 10.51 -25.00
CA SER A 217 -15.14 9.58 -25.87
C SER A 217 -13.78 9.22 -25.27
N THR A 218 -13.04 8.32 -25.91
CA THR A 218 -11.70 7.92 -25.47
C THR A 218 -10.70 7.96 -26.61
N GLY A 219 -9.47 8.37 -26.33
CA GLY A 219 -8.33 8.25 -27.24
C GLY A 219 -7.90 6.79 -27.49
N PRO A 220 -6.86 6.57 -28.29
CA PRO A 220 -6.30 5.22 -28.48
C PRO A 220 -5.63 4.69 -27.21
N GLU A 221 -5.35 3.38 -27.18
CA GLU A 221 -4.56 2.76 -26.12
C GLU A 221 -3.13 3.30 -26.05
N GLU A 222 -2.66 3.52 -24.82
CA GLU A 222 -1.29 3.91 -24.54
C GLU A 222 -0.31 2.75 -24.74
N LYS A 223 0.88 3.08 -25.27
CA LYS A 223 2.00 2.12 -25.37
C LYS A 223 2.83 2.16 -24.09
N LYS A 224 2.66 1.15 -23.25
CA LYS A 224 3.25 1.09 -21.90
C LYS A 224 4.44 0.12 -21.82
N MET A 225 5.29 0.34 -20.82
CA MET A 225 6.42 -0.54 -20.48
C MET A 225 5.92 -1.92 -20.00
N GLY A 226 5.09 -1.92 -18.96
CA GLY A 226 4.44 -3.10 -18.36
C GLY A 226 2.93 -2.91 -18.28
N ILE A 227 2.27 -3.82 -17.56
CA ILE A 227 0.82 -3.90 -17.34
C ILE A 227 0.04 -3.70 -18.65
N LYS A 228 0.52 -4.31 -19.74
CA LYS A 228 0.08 -3.97 -21.10
C LYS A 228 -1.40 -4.28 -21.29
N GLY A 229 -1.85 -5.41 -20.76
CA GLY A 229 -3.24 -5.83 -20.80
C GLY A 229 -4.22 -5.06 -19.91
N SER A 230 -3.73 -4.07 -19.15
CA SER A 230 -4.61 -3.08 -18.52
C SER A 230 -4.89 -1.99 -19.53
N SER A 231 -6.17 -1.79 -19.88
CA SER A 231 -6.56 -0.71 -20.79
C SER A 231 -6.22 0.65 -20.17
N THR A 232 -5.60 1.53 -20.95
CA THR A 232 -5.18 2.87 -20.52
C THR A 232 -5.34 3.83 -21.68
N ARG A 233 -6.26 4.80 -21.55
CA ARG A 233 -6.54 5.80 -22.58
C ARG A 233 -6.69 7.18 -21.97
N THR A 234 -6.68 8.20 -22.81
CA THR A 234 -7.22 9.52 -22.47
C THR A 234 -8.75 9.47 -22.56
N LEU A 235 -9.45 9.92 -21.51
CA LEU A 235 -10.88 10.22 -21.55
C LEU A 235 -11.05 11.65 -22.06
N ILE A 236 -11.84 11.83 -23.12
CA ILE A 236 -12.06 13.11 -23.80
C ILE A 236 -13.50 13.54 -23.52
N LEU A 237 -13.66 14.77 -23.06
CA LEU A 237 -14.94 15.39 -22.71
C LEU A 237 -15.09 16.65 -23.56
N GLU A 238 -15.94 16.59 -24.59
CA GLU A 238 -16.24 17.69 -25.50
C GLU A 238 -17.73 18.03 -25.40
N ASP A 239 -18.04 19.10 -24.68
CA ASP A 239 -19.41 19.45 -24.29
C ASP A 239 -20.18 18.26 -23.69
N ALA A 240 -19.50 17.48 -22.84
CA ALA A 240 -20.04 16.26 -22.27
C ALA A 240 -21.22 16.57 -21.32
N LEU A 241 -22.40 16.02 -21.62
CA LEU A 241 -23.63 16.32 -20.88
C LEU A 241 -23.83 15.37 -19.70
N VAL A 242 -23.59 15.85 -18.49
CA VAL A 242 -23.71 15.08 -17.26
C VAL A 242 -24.92 15.57 -16.45
N PRO A 243 -25.90 14.72 -16.10
CA PRO A 243 -27.04 15.14 -15.28
C PRO A 243 -26.61 15.81 -13.97
N LYS A 244 -27.36 16.82 -13.52
CA LYS A 244 -27.02 17.57 -12.31
C LYS A 244 -26.98 16.68 -11.07
N GLU A 245 -27.84 15.68 -11.00
CA GLU A 245 -27.93 14.66 -9.96
C GLU A 245 -26.72 13.71 -9.93
N ASN A 246 -25.88 13.69 -10.97
CA ASN A 246 -24.66 12.90 -11.01
C ASN A 246 -23.45 13.64 -10.40
N LEU A 247 -23.63 14.83 -9.82
CA LEU A 247 -22.63 15.43 -8.92
C LEU A 247 -22.42 14.48 -7.73
N LEU A 248 -21.18 14.03 -7.53
CA LEU A 248 -20.83 13.10 -6.47
C LEU A 248 -20.30 13.86 -5.25
N GLY A 249 -20.96 13.69 -4.11
CA GLY A 249 -20.71 14.46 -2.90
C GLY A 249 -21.07 15.94 -3.05
N ASP A 250 -20.38 16.81 -2.30
CA ASP A 250 -20.70 18.23 -2.25
C ASP A 250 -19.91 19.05 -3.29
N LEU A 251 -20.54 20.09 -3.85
CA LEU A 251 -19.92 21.05 -4.78
C LEU A 251 -18.63 21.64 -4.17
N GLY A 252 -17.52 21.59 -4.91
CA GLY A 252 -16.23 22.10 -4.46
C GLY A 252 -15.53 21.24 -3.38
N LYS A 253 -16.12 20.11 -2.98
CA LYS A 253 -15.55 19.18 -2.00
C LYS A 253 -14.99 17.89 -2.64
N GLY A 254 -14.71 17.89 -3.94
CA GLY A 254 -14.10 16.74 -4.63
C GLY A 254 -12.77 16.30 -4.03
N HIS A 255 -12.01 17.21 -3.43
CA HIS A 255 -10.74 16.90 -2.75
C HIS A 255 -10.93 15.95 -1.55
N VAL A 256 -12.08 16.01 -0.87
CA VAL A 256 -12.41 15.09 0.23
C VAL A 256 -12.53 13.67 -0.31
N ILE A 257 -13.24 13.49 -1.43
CA ILE A 257 -13.38 12.19 -2.09
C ILE A 257 -12.01 11.70 -2.56
N ALA A 258 -11.28 12.51 -3.32
CA ALA A 258 -10.00 12.11 -3.91
C ALA A 258 -8.99 11.65 -2.85
N PHE A 259 -8.82 12.40 -1.76
CA PHE A 259 -7.85 12.03 -0.73
C PHE A 259 -8.24 10.81 0.10
N ASN A 260 -9.54 10.59 0.34
CA ASN A 260 -10.01 9.38 1.03
C ASN A 260 -9.82 8.13 0.17
N ILE A 261 -10.19 8.22 -1.11
CA ILE A 261 -10.03 7.12 -2.08
C ILE A 261 -8.54 6.78 -2.27
N LEU A 262 -7.68 7.80 -2.28
CA LEU A 262 -6.23 7.60 -2.38
C LEU A 262 -5.66 6.81 -1.20
N ASN A 263 -6.16 6.97 0.04
CA ASN A 263 -5.73 6.14 1.17
C ASN A 263 -6.07 4.66 0.94
N ILE A 264 -7.24 4.38 0.37
CA ILE A 264 -7.65 3.01 0.05
C ILE A 264 -6.81 2.43 -1.10
N GLY A 265 -6.61 3.21 -2.17
CA GLY A 265 -5.75 2.84 -3.30
C GLY A 265 -4.33 2.48 -2.84
N ARG A 266 -3.76 3.29 -1.94
CA ARG A 266 -2.42 3.07 -1.36
C ARG A 266 -2.27 1.73 -0.64
N TYR A 267 -3.15 1.41 0.31
CA TYR A 267 -3.01 0.14 1.03
C TYR A 267 -3.38 -1.06 0.14
N LYS A 268 -4.37 -0.94 -0.76
CA LYS A 268 -4.71 -2.04 -1.69
C LYS A 268 -3.59 -2.32 -2.68
N LEU A 269 -2.91 -1.28 -3.18
CA LEU A 269 -1.68 -1.43 -3.97
C LEU A 269 -0.62 -2.19 -3.16
N ALA A 270 -0.39 -1.79 -1.91
CA ALA A 270 0.57 -2.48 -1.04
C ALA A 270 0.20 -3.97 -0.84
N VAL A 271 -1.08 -4.28 -0.68
CA VAL A 271 -1.57 -5.66 -0.63
C VAL A 271 -1.27 -6.41 -1.93
N GLY A 272 -1.51 -5.79 -3.09
CA GLY A 272 -1.14 -6.36 -4.39
C GLY A 272 0.36 -6.66 -4.51
N THR A 273 1.22 -5.79 -3.95
CA THR A 273 2.68 -6.01 -3.95
C THR A 273 3.12 -7.19 -3.10
N ILE A 274 2.34 -7.59 -2.08
CA ILE A 274 2.57 -8.84 -1.33
C ILE A 274 2.40 -10.04 -2.24
N GLY A 275 1.25 -10.13 -2.92
CA GLY A 275 0.95 -11.26 -3.81
C GLY A 275 1.96 -11.39 -4.95
N GLY A 276 2.34 -10.25 -5.55
CA GLY A 276 3.41 -10.20 -6.56
C GLY A 276 4.76 -10.68 -6.02
N SER A 277 5.15 -10.23 -4.82
CA SER A 277 6.45 -10.60 -4.23
C SER A 277 6.51 -12.08 -3.89
N LYS A 278 5.46 -12.63 -3.25
CA LYS A 278 5.36 -14.07 -2.95
C LYS A 278 5.47 -14.92 -4.21
N ARG A 279 4.75 -14.55 -5.28
CA ARG A 279 4.80 -15.29 -6.55
C ARG A 279 6.21 -15.31 -7.15
N ILE A 280 6.91 -14.18 -7.14
CA ILE A 280 8.24 -14.09 -7.74
C ILE A 280 9.30 -14.78 -6.88
N ILE A 281 9.13 -14.82 -5.55
CA ILE A 281 9.93 -15.69 -4.69
C ILE A 281 9.71 -17.16 -5.09
N ASP A 282 8.46 -17.62 -5.20
CA ASP A 282 8.15 -19.01 -5.57
C ASP A 282 8.81 -19.40 -6.90
N VAL A 283 8.59 -18.60 -7.95
CA VAL A 283 9.17 -18.85 -9.29
C VAL A 283 10.71 -18.83 -9.25
N SER A 284 11.31 -17.94 -8.45
CA SER A 284 12.76 -17.84 -8.33
C SER A 284 13.37 -19.02 -7.59
N VAL A 285 12.72 -19.52 -6.53
CA VAL A 285 13.14 -20.73 -5.80
C VAL A 285 12.99 -21.96 -6.70
N GLU A 286 11.85 -22.12 -7.37
CA GLU A 286 11.58 -23.20 -8.32
C GLU A 286 12.67 -23.25 -9.40
N TYR A 287 12.96 -22.10 -10.02
CA TYR A 287 14.01 -22.01 -11.03
C TYR A 287 15.40 -22.30 -10.46
N ALA A 288 15.72 -21.79 -9.27
CA ALA A 288 17.02 -22.01 -8.63
C ALA A 288 17.27 -23.49 -8.31
N ASN A 289 16.22 -24.24 -7.96
CA ASN A 289 16.28 -25.68 -7.72
C ASN A 289 16.47 -26.50 -8.99
N GLN A 290 15.89 -26.06 -10.11
CA GLN A 290 15.97 -26.79 -11.38
C GLN A 290 17.22 -26.45 -12.20
N ARG A 291 17.63 -25.18 -12.22
CA ARG A 291 18.74 -24.71 -13.05
C ARG A 291 20.07 -25.19 -12.50
N GLN A 292 20.85 -25.89 -13.33
CA GLN A 292 22.20 -26.32 -12.99
C GLN A 292 23.27 -25.48 -13.70
N GLN A 293 24.30 -25.08 -12.95
CA GLN A 293 25.56 -24.55 -13.46
C GLN A 293 26.71 -25.16 -12.66
N PHE A 294 27.89 -25.29 -13.27
CA PHE A 294 29.03 -25.95 -12.61
C PHE A 294 28.68 -27.34 -12.02
N LYS A 295 27.77 -28.07 -12.68
CA LYS A 295 27.27 -29.42 -12.32
C LYS A 295 26.48 -29.49 -11.00
N THR A 296 25.94 -28.39 -10.50
CA THR A 296 25.10 -28.36 -9.29
C THR A 296 23.91 -27.40 -9.49
N PRO A 297 22.76 -27.60 -8.82
CA PRO A 297 21.69 -26.60 -8.78
C PRO A 297 22.21 -25.25 -8.30
N ILE A 298 21.76 -24.16 -8.91
CA ILE A 298 22.19 -22.81 -8.52
C ILE A 298 21.71 -22.44 -7.12
N SER A 299 20.66 -23.09 -6.60
CA SER A 299 20.21 -22.99 -5.20
C SER A 299 21.28 -23.40 -4.17
N SER A 300 22.32 -24.14 -4.58
CA SER A 300 23.47 -24.47 -3.74
C SER A 300 24.49 -23.33 -3.58
N PHE A 301 24.41 -22.27 -4.39
CA PHE A 301 25.34 -21.14 -4.33
C PHE A 301 24.92 -20.12 -3.28
N SER A 302 25.87 -19.71 -2.43
CA SER A 302 25.58 -18.81 -1.30
C SER A 302 25.04 -17.44 -1.72
N LEU A 303 25.41 -16.94 -2.91
CA LEU A 303 24.88 -15.67 -3.43
C LEU A 303 23.42 -15.78 -3.91
N ILE A 304 23.00 -16.96 -4.39
CA ILE A 304 21.59 -17.20 -4.71
C ILE A 304 20.79 -17.32 -3.41
N GLN A 305 21.32 -18.06 -2.43
CA GLN A 305 20.71 -18.15 -1.10
C GLN A 305 20.53 -16.79 -0.43
N GLU A 306 21.55 -15.91 -0.51
CA GLU A 306 21.44 -14.54 0.01
C GLU A 306 20.31 -13.75 -0.64
N LYS A 307 20.18 -13.81 -1.97
CA LYS A 307 19.09 -13.12 -2.70
C LYS A 307 17.71 -13.63 -2.25
N LEU A 308 17.52 -14.95 -2.22
CA LEU A 308 16.26 -15.55 -1.77
C LEU A 308 15.91 -15.14 -0.33
N ALA A 309 16.90 -15.11 0.56
CA ALA A 309 16.70 -14.71 1.95
C ALA A 309 16.37 -13.22 2.12
N ASN A 310 16.97 -12.35 1.32
CA ASN A 310 16.65 -10.92 1.31
C ASN A 310 15.23 -10.68 0.79
N MET A 311 14.87 -11.32 -0.32
CA MET A 311 13.53 -11.26 -0.91
C MET A 311 12.47 -11.68 0.11
N ALA A 312 12.68 -12.80 0.79
CA ALA A 312 11.74 -13.34 1.77
C ALA A 312 11.66 -12.50 3.06
N SER A 313 12.79 -12.05 3.62
CA SER A 313 12.82 -11.21 4.83
C SER A 313 12.11 -9.87 4.61
N LYS A 314 12.36 -9.20 3.48
CA LYS A 314 11.67 -7.95 3.11
C LYS A 314 10.17 -8.18 2.88
N THR A 315 9.82 -9.27 2.19
CA THR A 315 8.42 -9.65 1.96
C THR A 315 7.68 -9.93 3.27
N TYR A 316 8.32 -10.59 4.23
CA TYR A 316 7.75 -10.84 5.56
C TYR A 316 7.46 -9.54 6.32
N ALA A 317 8.40 -8.59 6.33
CA ALA A 317 8.20 -7.30 6.99
C ALA A 317 7.09 -6.47 6.32
N MET A 318 7.07 -6.42 4.98
CA MET A 318 6.00 -5.79 4.20
C MET A 318 4.63 -6.43 4.49
N GLU A 319 4.51 -7.76 4.40
CA GLU A 319 3.25 -8.46 4.65
C GLU A 319 2.72 -8.17 6.05
N SER A 320 3.62 -8.18 7.04
CA SER A 320 3.29 -7.90 8.44
C SER A 320 2.77 -6.46 8.62
N SER A 321 3.42 -5.46 8.00
CA SER A 321 3.01 -4.06 8.15
C SER A 321 1.71 -3.74 7.40
N VAL A 322 1.52 -4.34 6.23
CA VAL A 322 0.32 -4.13 5.42
C VAL A 322 -0.90 -4.73 6.10
N TYR A 323 -0.85 -6.01 6.49
CA TYR A 323 -1.99 -6.64 7.18
C TYR A 323 -2.27 -6.05 8.56
N ARG A 324 -1.24 -5.52 9.25
CA ARG A 324 -1.46 -4.68 10.44
C ARG A 324 -2.32 -3.47 10.12
N THR A 325 -2.08 -2.78 9.00
CA THR A 325 -2.88 -1.61 8.60
C THR A 325 -4.30 -1.98 8.19
N VAL A 326 -4.49 -3.09 7.47
CA VAL A 326 -5.84 -3.57 7.15
C VAL A 326 -6.59 -3.92 8.44
N GLY A 327 -5.92 -4.53 9.43
CA GLY A 327 -6.50 -4.80 10.74
C GLY A 327 -6.83 -3.55 11.56
N LEU A 328 -6.00 -2.49 11.49
CA LEU A 328 -6.32 -1.20 12.10
C LEU A 328 -7.59 -0.59 11.50
N PHE A 329 -7.74 -0.68 10.18
CA PHE A 329 -8.97 -0.23 9.52
C PHE A 329 -10.17 -1.08 9.96
N GLU A 330 -10.02 -2.40 9.98
CA GLU A 330 -11.09 -3.32 10.39
C GLU A 330 -11.51 -3.10 11.87
N ASP A 331 -10.56 -2.96 12.80
CA ASP A 331 -10.88 -2.68 14.20
C ASP A 331 -11.66 -1.37 14.34
N ARG A 332 -11.30 -0.34 13.57
CA ARG A 332 -12.03 0.93 13.59
C ARG A 332 -13.43 0.80 12.97
N MET A 333 -13.56 0.07 11.85
CA MET A 333 -14.85 -0.24 11.24
C MET A 333 -15.78 -1.01 12.18
N SER A 334 -15.24 -1.95 12.96
CA SER A 334 -16.02 -2.78 13.90
C SER A 334 -16.70 -1.98 15.02
N ARG A 335 -16.30 -0.71 15.21
CA ARG A 335 -16.85 0.20 16.22
C ARG A 335 -17.92 1.15 15.68
N LEU A 336 -18.10 1.19 14.36
CA LEU A 336 -19.16 1.98 13.74
C LEU A 336 -20.52 1.31 13.94
N THR A 337 -21.56 2.11 14.15
CA THR A 337 -22.94 1.59 14.13
C THR A 337 -23.36 1.20 12.71
N PRO A 338 -24.39 0.36 12.52
CA PRO A 338 -24.91 0.07 11.19
C PRO A 338 -25.31 1.33 10.39
N GLU A 339 -25.80 2.37 11.07
CA GLU A 339 -26.13 3.65 10.45
C GLU A 339 -24.87 4.41 10.00
N GLU A 340 -23.80 4.40 10.80
CA GLU A 340 -22.51 5.00 10.45
C GLU A 340 -21.83 4.24 9.31
N VAL A 341 -21.98 2.91 9.22
CA VAL A 341 -21.46 2.14 8.08
C VAL A 341 -22.20 2.49 6.79
N LYS A 342 -23.51 2.75 6.86
CA LYS A 342 -24.31 3.22 5.71
C LYS A 342 -23.93 4.62 5.26
N ASP A 343 -23.58 5.49 6.21
CA ASP A 343 -22.94 6.77 5.90
C ASP A 343 -21.46 6.56 5.56
N GLY A 344 -21.19 6.28 4.29
CA GLY A 344 -19.85 6.05 3.79
C GLY A 344 -18.80 7.13 4.12
N LYS A 345 -19.21 8.32 4.58
CA LYS A 345 -18.30 9.35 5.12
C LYS A 345 -17.60 8.90 6.41
N GLU A 346 -18.27 8.15 7.29
CA GLU A 346 -17.66 7.63 8.53
C GLU A 346 -16.70 6.47 8.24
N VAL A 347 -17.03 5.65 7.24
CA VAL A 347 -16.12 4.63 6.69
C VAL A 347 -14.86 5.29 6.10
N ALA A 348 -15.03 6.35 5.32
CA ALA A 348 -13.92 7.12 4.77
C ALA A 348 -13.07 7.78 5.87
N ALA A 349 -13.69 8.35 6.90
CA ALA A 349 -12.99 8.91 8.06
C ALA A 349 -12.18 7.85 8.81
N SER A 350 -12.67 6.60 8.87
CA SER A 350 -11.99 5.49 9.53
C SER A 350 -10.67 5.12 8.85
N ILE A 351 -10.62 5.05 7.52
CA ILE A 351 -9.35 4.83 6.81
C ILE A 351 -8.46 6.09 6.78
N ALA A 352 -9.06 7.28 6.77
CA ALA A 352 -8.30 8.55 6.80
C ALA A 352 -7.49 8.73 8.09
N GLU A 353 -7.91 8.11 9.20
CA GLU A 353 -7.10 8.03 10.42
C GLU A 353 -5.69 7.51 10.13
N TYR A 354 -5.62 6.45 9.33
CA TYR A 354 -4.43 5.64 9.08
C TYR A 354 -3.73 6.05 7.77
N ALA A 355 -3.88 7.30 7.34
CA ALA A 355 -3.27 7.83 6.11
C ALA A 355 -1.72 7.75 6.13
N ILE A 356 -1.11 7.83 7.32
CA ILE A 356 0.34 7.65 7.50
C ILE A 356 0.69 6.20 7.13
N GLU A 357 0.06 5.23 7.78
CA GLU A 357 0.29 3.79 7.58
C GLU A 357 0.03 3.37 6.13
N CYS A 358 -1.02 3.89 5.51
CA CYS A 358 -1.30 3.65 4.08
C CYS A 358 -0.14 4.14 3.18
N SER A 359 0.39 5.33 3.44
CA SER A 359 1.51 5.90 2.67
C SER A 359 2.80 5.13 2.89
N LEU A 360 3.08 4.71 4.14
CA LEU A 360 4.24 3.88 4.47
C LEU A 360 4.18 2.54 3.74
N ASN A 361 3.04 1.86 3.80
CA ASN A 361 2.84 0.58 3.13
C ASN A 361 2.93 0.67 1.61
N LYS A 362 2.38 1.71 1.00
CA LYS A 362 2.48 1.92 -0.46
C LYS A 362 3.95 2.01 -0.88
N VAL A 363 4.74 2.82 -0.19
CA VAL A 363 6.17 2.98 -0.48
C VAL A 363 6.94 1.70 -0.22
N LEU A 364 6.83 1.15 1.00
CA LEU A 364 7.52 -0.08 1.41
C LEU A 364 7.19 -1.24 0.47
N GLY A 365 5.91 -1.42 0.14
CA GLY A 365 5.46 -2.53 -0.68
C GLY A 365 5.90 -2.42 -2.13
N SER A 366 5.77 -1.23 -2.72
CA SER A 366 6.25 -1.00 -4.10
C SER A 366 7.77 -1.15 -4.23
N GLU A 367 8.56 -0.74 -3.24
CA GLU A 367 10.02 -0.89 -3.25
C GLU A 367 10.48 -2.31 -2.91
N THR A 368 9.75 -3.01 -2.05
CA THR A 368 9.99 -4.43 -1.79
C THR A 368 9.75 -5.25 -3.05
N LEU A 369 8.63 -5.02 -3.75
CA LEU A 369 8.37 -5.72 -5.02
C LEU A 369 9.42 -5.38 -6.09
N ASP A 370 9.82 -4.11 -6.22
CA ASP A 370 10.87 -3.66 -7.15
C ASP A 370 12.18 -4.44 -6.93
N TYR A 371 12.61 -4.55 -5.66
CA TYR A 371 13.77 -5.37 -5.28
C TYR A 371 13.57 -6.87 -5.60
N VAL A 372 12.40 -7.42 -5.26
CA VAL A 372 12.10 -8.84 -5.45
C VAL A 372 12.08 -9.22 -6.93
N VAL A 373 11.50 -8.40 -7.81
CA VAL A 373 11.49 -8.70 -9.25
C VAL A 373 12.84 -8.50 -9.91
N ASP A 374 13.63 -7.52 -9.47
CA ASP A 374 15.00 -7.31 -9.95
C ASP A 374 15.87 -8.53 -9.62
N GLU A 375 15.81 -9.00 -8.37
CA GLU A 375 16.55 -10.19 -7.97
C GLU A 375 16.01 -11.48 -8.59
N GLY A 376 14.69 -11.54 -8.84
CA GLY A 376 14.09 -12.62 -9.61
C GLY A 376 14.68 -12.70 -11.02
N VAL A 377 14.77 -11.57 -11.75
CA VAL A 377 15.41 -11.52 -13.07
C VAL A 377 16.86 -11.96 -12.96
N GLN A 378 17.59 -11.48 -11.95
CA GLN A 378 19.00 -11.80 -11.75
C GLN A 378 19.24 -13.29 -11.48
N ILE A 379 18.36 -13.96 -10.72
CA ILE A 379 18.40 -15.41 -10.47
C ILE A 379 18.18 -16.20 -11.77
N HIS A 380 17.30 -15.71 -12.65
CA HIS A 380 17.04 -16.33 -13.95
C HIS A 380 18.15 -16.06 -14.98
N GLY A 381 18.97 -15.02 -14.76
CA GLY A 381 20.02 -14.59 -15.68
C GLY A 381 19.43 -14.17 -17.02
N GLY A 382 20.02 -14.62 -18.13
CA GLY A 382 19.54 -14.27 -19.48
C GLY A 382 18.06 -14.63 -19.74
N TYR A 383 17.53 -15.66 -19.07
CA TYR A 383 16.12 -16.05 -19.19
C TYR A 383 15.18 -15.04 -18.53
N GLY A 384 15.62 -14.34 -17.48
CA GLY A 384 14.84 -13.27 -16.85
C GLY A 384 14.64 -12.05 -17.75
N PHE A 385 15.38 -11.97 -18.86
CA PHE A 385 15.24 -10.93 -19.89
C PHE A 385 14.39 -11.40 -21.09
N MET A 386 13.97 -12.67 -21.13
CA MET A 386 13.18 -13.24 -22.22
C MET A 386 11.68 -13.16 -21.89
N ALA A 387 10.87 -12.69 -22.84
CA ALA A 387 9.42 -12.50 -22.66
C ALA A 387 8.63 -13.81 -22.42
N GLU A 388 9.24 -14.97 -22.64
CA GLU A 388 8.66 -16.29 -22.31
C GLU A 388 8.58 -16.54 -20.80
N TYR A 389 9.36 -15.80 -19.99
CA TYR A 389 9.46 -16.03 -18.55
C TYR A 389 8.61 -15.02 -17.76
N GLU A 390 7.87 -15.53 -16.78
CA GLU A 390 6.97 -14.74 -15.92
C GLU A 390 7.68 -13.57 -15.23
N VAL A 391 8.94 -13.78 -14.82
CA VAL A 391 9.74 -12.77 -14.11
C VAL A 391 10.06 -11.54 -14.97
N GLU A 392 10.17 -11.71 -16.30
CA GLU A 392 10.39 -10.60 -17.24
C GLU A 392 9.18 -9.66 -17.24
N ARG A 393 7.97 -10.23 -17.32
CA ARG A 393 6.73 -9.46 -17.26
C ARG A 393 6.58 -8.78 -15.91
N ALA A 394 6.78 -9.52 -14.82
CA ALA A 394 6.67 -8.98 -13.47
C ALA A 394 7.66 -7.81 -13.22
N TYR A 395 8.86 -7.87 -13.79
CA TYR A 395 9.84 -6.77 -13.73
C TYR A 395 9.30 -5.48 -14.38
N ARG A 396 8.76 -5.58 -15.61
CA ARG A 396 8.17 -4.41 -16.28
C ARG A 396 6.91 -3.90 -15.57
N ASP A 397 6.08 -4.82 -15.08
CA ASP A 397 4.82 -4.52 -14.41
C ASP A 397 5.03 -3.82 -13.06
N SER A 398 6.09 -4.18 -12.32
CA SER A 398 6.35 -3.61 -10.99
C SER A 398 6.62 -2.11 -11.02
N ARG A 399 7.24 -1.62 -12.10
CA ARG A 399 7.86 -0.28 -12.13
C ARG A 399 6.86 0.85 -11.92
N ILE A 400 5.61 0.66 -12.36
CA ILE A 400 4.54 1.67 -12.22
C ILE A 400 4.07 1.84 -10.77
N ASN A 401 4.27 0.83 -9.91
CA ASN A 401 3.79 0.85 -8.53
C ASN A 401 4.42 1.96 -7.68
N ARG A 402 5.61 2.41 -8.05
CA ARG A 402 6.34 3.51 -7.40
C ARG A 402 5.84 4.89 -7.86
N ILE A 403 4.93 4.95 -8.84
CA ILE A 403 4.48 6.18 -9.51
C ILE A 403 3.02 6.48 -9.24
N PHE A 404 2.10 5.53 -9.52
CA PHE A 404 0.67 5.76 -9.30
C PHE A 404 0.29 5.69 -7.81
N GLU A 405 -0.96 6.04 -7.46
CA GLU A 405 -1.40 6.25 -6.07
C GLU A 405 -0.54 7.29 -5.31
N GLY A 406 -0.11 8.30 -6.07
CA GLY A 406 0.93 9.26 -5.69
C GLY A 406 2.33 8.65 -5.81
N THR A 407 3.30 9.41 -6.30
CA THR A 407 4.67 8.89 -6.39
C THR A 407 5.22 8.58 -4.99
N ASN A 408 6.25 7.74 -4.91
CA ASN A 408 6.86 7.44 -3.62
C ASN A 408 7.40 8.69 -2.92
N GLU A 409 7.87 9.69 -3.67
CA GLU A 409 8.31 10.99 -3.13
C GLU A 409 7.14 11.74 -2.48
N ILE A 410 5.99 11.81 -3.15
CA ILE A 410 4.78 12.45 -2.59
C ILE A 410 4.31 11.71 -1.34
N ASN A 411 4.27 10.37 -1.37
CA ASN A 411 3.90 9.57 -0.20
C ASN A 411 4.84 9.80 0.99
N ARG A 412 6.16 9.86 0.74
CA ARG A 412 7.16 10.20 1.77
C ARG A 412 6.94 11.59 2.35
N LEU A 413 6.76 12.61 1.50
CA LEU A 413 6.55 14.00 1.94
C LEU A 413 5.25 14.17 2.75
N LEU A 414 4.23 13.34 2.50
CA LEU A 414 2.98 13.36 3.25
C LEU A 414 3.11 12.84 4.68
N VAL A 415 4.05 11.92 4.95
CA VAL A 415 4.18 11.27 6.27
C VAL A 415 4.50 12.28 7.37
N PRO A 416 5.63 13.04 7.34
CA PRO A 416 5.93 14.00 8.39
C PRO A 416 4.89 15.13 8.46
N GLY A 417 4.38 15.58 7.30
CA GLY A 417 3.34 16.61 7.25
C GLY A 417 2.05 16.19 7.93
N THR A 418 1.67 14.91 7.84
CA THR A 418 0.47 14.36 8.51
C THR A 418 0.69 14.21 10.00
N PHE A 419 1.87 13.77 10.44
CA PHE A 419 2.26 13.78 11.86
C PHE A 419 2.15 15.16 12.49
N LEU A 420 2.72 16.19 11.84
CA LEU A 420 2.65 17.57 12.32
C LEU A 420 1.20 18.07 12.40
N ARG A 421 0.37 17.75 11.39
CA ARG A 421 -1.06 18.09 11.40
C ARG A 421 -1.80 17.44 12.58
N LYS A 422 -1.56 16.16 12.84
CA LYS A 422 -2.14 15.44 13.98
C LYS A 422 -1.70 16.05 15.32
N ALA A 423 -0.43 16.44 15.45
CA ALA A 423 0.05 17.13 16.65
C ALA A 423 -0.56 18.52 16.84
N MET A 424 -0.71 19.32 15.77
CA MET A 424 -1.36 20.63 15.85
C MET A 424 -2.83 20.55 16.27
N LYS A 425 -3.51 19.45 15.92
CA LYS A 425 -4.89 19.17 16.35
C LYS A 425 -5.00 18.56 17.76
N GLY A 426 -3.87 18.25 18.41
CA GLY A 426 -3.84 17.56 19.70
C GLY A 426 -4.20 16.07 19.63
N GLU A 427 -4.22 15.48 18.43
CA GLU A 427 -4.51 14.04 18.26
C GLU A 427 -3.33 13.17 18.74
N LEU A 428 -2.09 13.66 18.56
CA LEU A 428 -0.84 13.02 18.96
C LEU A 428 0.05 13.97 19.81
N PRO A 429 0.63 13.52 20.93
CA PRO A 429 1.45 14.34 21.82
C PRO A 429 2.92 14.47 21.35
N LEU A 430 3.16 14.75 20.06
CA LEU A 430 4.52 14.76 19.48
C LEU A 430 5.48 15.72 20.18
N LEU A 431 5.04 16.96 20.43
CA LEU A 431 5.89 17.98 21.07
C LEU A 431 6.28 17.60 22.50
N GLN A 432 5.33 17.08 23.28
CA GLN A 432 5.57 16.64 24.65
C GLN A 432 6.56 15.46 24.68
N LYS A 433 6.37 14.47 23.82
CA LYS A 433 7.27 13.30 23.74
C LYS A 433 8.68 13.71 23.26
N ALA A 434 8.78 14.64 22.31
CA ALA A 434 10.07 15.14 21.84
C ALA A 434 10.83 15.92 22.93
N GLN A 435 10.13 16.73 23.74
CA GLN A 435 10.72 17.43 24.89
C GLN A 435 11.20 16.44 25.96
N ALA A 436 10.39 15.46 26.33
CA ALA A 436 10.77 14.43 27.29
C ALA A 436 12.00 13.64 26.82
N LEU A 437 12.11 13.35 25.52
CA LEU A 437 13.26 12.68 24.94
C LEU A 437 14.54 13.53 25.03
N GLN A 438 14.45 14.86 24.86
CA GLN A 438 15.61 15.76 25.03
C GLN A 438 16.14 15.73 26.48
N GLU A 439 15.26 15.64 27.48
CA GLU A 439 15.65 15.49 28.87
C GLU A 439 16.31 14.12 29.13
N GLU A 440 15.72 13.05 28.59
CA GLU A 440 16.25 11.69 28.69
C GLU A 440 17.67 11.57 28.09
N LEU A 441 17.90 12.23 26.95
CA LEU A 441 19.20 12.26 26.26
C LEU A 441 20.35 12.76 27.13
N MET A 442 20.08 13.71 28.03
CA MET A 442 21.08 14.26 28.96
C MET A 442 21.44 13.27 30.08
N MET A 443 20.55 12.33 30.39
CA MET A 443 20.72 11.34 31.45
C MET A 443 20.99 9.92 30.93
N LEU A 444 21.08 9.76 29.60
CA LEU A 444 21.06 8.44 28.96
C LEU A 444 22.29 7.60 29.31
N MET A 445 22.04 6.53 30.06
CA MET A 445 22.95 5.40 30.21
C MET A 445 22.65 4.37 29.11
N PRO A 446 23.68 3.80 28.45
CA PRO A 446 23.46 2.69 27.52
C PRO A 446 22.81 1.51 28.25
N GLU A 447 21.67 1.04 27.75
CA GLU A 447 21.07 -0.24 28.15
C GLU A 447 21.66 -1.32 27.22
N GLU A 448 22.12 -2.44 27.79
CA GLU A 448 22.45 -3.61 26.96
C GLU A 448 21.15 -4.35 26.63
N PRO A 449 20.96 -4.83 25.37
CA PRO A 449 19.86 -5.73 25.06
C PRO A 449 20.00 -7.00 25.90
N GLY A 450 18.87 -7.57 26.32
CA GLY A 450 18.90 -8.89 26.93
C GLY A 450 19.11 -10.01 25.91
N ASP A 451 19.44 -11.21 26.39
CA ASP A 451 19.81 -12.38 25.57
C ASP A 451 18.60 -13.24 25.15
N GLY A 452 17.38 -12.83 25.51
CA GLY A 452 16.15 -13.55 25.22
C GLY A 452 15.68 -13.41 23.76
N VAL A 453 14.72 -14.25 23.39
CA VAL A 453 14.11 -14.24 22.05
C VAL A 453 13.46 -12.88 21.78
N LEU A 454 13.84 -12.26 20.66
CA LEU A 454 13.43 -10.92 20.23
C LEU A 454 13.87 -9.75 21.14
N GLU A 455 14.64 -9.97 22.21
CA GLU A 455 15.02 -8.87 23.12
C GLU A 455 15.92 -7.85 22.43
N GLN A 456 16.86 -8.31 21.60
CA GLN A 456 17.67 -7.41 20.77
C GLN A 456 16.81 -6.65 19.77
N GLU A 457 15.92 -7.31 19.04
CA GLU A 457 15.07 -6.64 18.04
C GLU A 457 14.13 -5.61 18.68
N LYS A 458 13.55 -5.90 19.84
CA LYS A 458 12.74 -4.96 20.63
C LYS A 458 13.56 -3.78 21.13
N HIS A 459 14.80 -4.01 21.57
CA HIS A 459 15.71 -2.94 21.96
C HIS A 459 16.04 -2.01 20.78
N LEU A 460 16.36 -2.58 19.61
CA LEU A 460 16.59 -1.82 18.38
C LEU A 460 15.36 -0.99 18.00
N LEU A 461 14.16 -1.57 18.07
CA LEU A 461 12.91 -0.85 17.80
C LEU A 461 12.69 0.33 18.75
N LYS A 462 12.87 0.13 20.07
CA LYS A 462 12.74 1.20 21.09
C LYS A 462 13.66 2.37 20.74
N ASN A 463 14.91 2.09 20.37
CA ASN A 463 15.86 3.13 19.97
C ASN A 463 15.54 3.74 18.60
N ALA A 464 15.02 2.97 17.65
CA ALA A 464 14.59 3.48 16.35
C ALA A 464 13.46 4.51 16.48
N LYS A 465 12.45 4.24 17.34
CA LYS A 465 11.39 5.21 17.67
C LYS A 465 11.96 6.52 18.24
N LYS A 466 12.91 6.41 19.18
CA LYS A 466 13.61 7.56 19.77
C LYS A 466 14.39 8.34 18.71
N ILE A 467 15.12 7.67 17.82
CA ILE A 467 15.84 8.30 16.72
C ILE A 467 14.86 9.06 15.81
N GLY A 468 13.77 8.43 15.36
CA GLY A 468 12.75 9.09 14.54
C GLY A 468 12.17 10.34 15.18
N LEU A 469 11.81 10.25 16.48
CA LEU A 469 11.28 11.37 17.24
C LEU A 469 12.31 12.50 17.44
N MET A 470 13.57 12.16 17.70
CA MET A 470 14.68 13.11 17.84
C MET A 470 14.89 13.88 16.54
N ILE A 471 15.01 13.20 15.40
CA ILE A 471 15.25 13.84 14.10
C ILE A 471 14.07 14.74 13.71
N ALA A 472 12.83 14.23 13.83
CA ALA A 472 11.65 15.03 13.54
C ALA A 472 11.52 16.26 14.45
N GLY A 473 11.80 16.11 15.75
CA GLY A 473 11.77 17.20 16.72
C GLY A 473 12.81 18.29 16.42
N LEU A 474 14.07 17.90 16.16
CA LEU A 474 15.14 18.84 15.82
C LEU A 474 14.87 19.57 14.50
N ALA A 475 14.38 18.86 13.48
CA ALA A 475 14.02 19.45 12.20
C ALA A 475 12.88 20.48 12.36
N ALA A 476 11.83 20.13 13.10
CA ALA A 476 10.72 21.04 13.38
C ALA A 476 11.17 22.28 14.19
N GLN A 477 12.05 22.09 15.17
CA GLN A 477 12.59 23.18 15.98
C GLN A 477 13.45 24.15 15.16
N LYS A 478 14.32 23.63 14.27
CA LYS A 478 15.20 24.44 13.44
C LYS A 478 14.45 25.21 12.35
N TYR A 479 13.62 24.52 11.59
CA TYR A 479 13.03 25.07 10.36
C TYR A 479 11.63 25.62 10.58
N GLY A 480 10.91 25.22 11.64
CA GLY A 480 9.55 25.67 11.90
C GLY A 480 8.64 25.49 10.68
N LYS A 481 7.97 26.57 10.26
CA LYS A 481 7.08 26.54 9.09
C LYS A 481 7.81 26.34 7.75
N SER A 482 9.12 26.60 7.68
CA SER A 482 9.88 26.38 6.44
C SER A 482 10.31 24.92 6.25
N LEU A 483 10.07 24.04 7.23
CA LEU A 483 10.42 22.61 7.13
C LEU A 483 9.85 21.94 5.87
N GLN A 484 8.67 22.37 5.41
CA GLN A 484 8.05 21.89 4.17
C GLN A 484 8.91 22.09 2.90
N LYS A 485 9.95 22.94 2.96
CA LYS A 485 10.89 23.18 1.86
C LYS A 485 12.14 22.29 1.93
N GLU A 486 12.41 21.66 3.07
CA GLU A 486 13.58 20.81 3.31
C GLU A 486 13.22 19.35 2.97
N GLN A 487 12.99 19.08 1.69
CA GLN A 487 12.42 17.82 1.22
C GLN A 487 13.30 16.62 1.56
N GLU A 488 14.62 16.77 1.48
CA GLU A 488 15.60 15.73 1.78
C GLU A 488 15.51 15.30 3.25
N VAL A 489 15.38 16.25 4.17
CA VAL A 489 15.18 15.98 5.60
C VAL A 489 13.82 15.32 5.85
N LEU A 490 12.78 15.78 5.16
CA LEU A 490 11.43 15.18 5.27
C LEU A 490 11.39 13.73 4.79
N VAL A 491 12.07 13.44 3.67
CA VAL A 491 12.19 12.08 3.13
C VAL A 491 12.96 11.18 4.10
N ASN A 492 14.09 11.64 4.64
CA ASN A 492 14.83 10.87 5.66
C ASN A 492 13.98 10.58 6.90
N ILE A 493 13.16 11.53 7.36
CA ILE A 493 12.22 11.28 8.47
C ILE A 493 11.19 10.21 8.06
N ALA A 494 10.63 10.30 6.85
CA ALA A 494 9.67 9.32 6.36
C ALA A 494 10.27 7.90 6.24
N ASP A 495 11.51 7.77 5.76
CA ASP A 495 12.20 6.48 5.62
C ASP A 495 12.56 5.86 6.99
N ILE A 496 12.95 6.68 7.97
CA ILE A 496 13.13 6.23 9.37
C ILE A 496 11.80 5.70 9.91
N VAL A 497 10.71 6.45 9.74
CA VAL A 497 9.38 6.07 10.24
C VAL A 497 8.86 4.81 9.54
N SER A 498 9.10 4.67 8.23
CA SER A 498 8.78 3.46 7.45
C SER A 498 9.48 2.23 8.02
N SER A 499 10.79 2.35 8.28
CA SER A 499 11.59 1.29 8.88
C SER A 499 11.11 0.92 10.28
N VAL A 500 10.78 1.92 11.14
CA VAL A 500 10.18 1.69 12.46
C VAL A 500 8.88 0.89 12.36
N TYR A 501 7.97 1.28 11.46
CA TYR A 501 6.67 0.62 11.31
C TYR A 501 6.82 -0.84 10.82
N ALA A 502 7.70 -1.07 9.84
CA ALA A 502 7.98 -2.40 9.32
C ALA A 502 8.68 -3.30 10.36
N MET A 503 9.70 -2.78 11.06
CA MET A 503 10.39 -3.49 12.14
C MET A 503 9.42 -3.90 13.25
N GLU A 504 8.62 -2.96 13.76
CA GLU A 504 7.64 -3.26 14.80
C GLU A 504 6.62 -4.30 14.33
N SER A 505 6.13 -4.18 13.11
CA SER A 505 5.13 -5.12 12.60
C SER A 505 5.70 -6.55 12.45
N ALA A 506 6.95 -6.69 11.98
CA ALA A 506 7.63 -7.97 11.91
C ALA A 506 7.94 -8.55 13.30
N ILE A 507 8.34 -7.72 14.28
CA ILE A 507 8.59 -8.14 15.66
C ILE A 507 7.29 -8.63 16.31
N LEU A 508 6.23 -7.84 16.24
CA LEU A 508 4.96 -8.17 16.91
C LEU A 508 4.29 -9.38 16.27
N ARG A 509 4.35 -9.55 14.94
CA ARG A 509 3.86 -10.77 14.29
C ARG A 509 4.62 -12.01 14.74
N THR A 510 5.96 -11.93 14.76
CA THR A 510 6.80 -13.05 15.22
C THR A 510 6.56 -13.36 16.68
N GLU A 511 6.45 -12.36 17.54
CA GLU A 511 6.12 -12.52 18.96
C GLU A 511 4.75 -13.18 19.15
N LYS A 512 3.73 -12.74 18.41
CA LYS A 512 2.39 -13.35 18.44
C LYS A 512 2.44 -14.82 18.03
N ALA A 513 3.18 -15.14 16.97
CA ALA A 513 3.36 -16.51 16.50
C ALA A 513 4.10 -17.40 17.50
N ILE A 514 5.16 -16.89 18.14
CA ILE A 514 5.89 -17.61 19.19
C ILE A 514 4.98 -17.89 20.38
N ASN A 515 4.19 -16.91 20.84
CA ASN A 515 3.25 -17.10 21.94
C ASN A 515 2.16 -18.13 21.59
N LYS A 516 1.69 -18.16 20.34
CA LYS A 516 0.59 -19.05 19.90
C LYS A 516 1.06 -20.47 19.57
N TYR A 517 2.21 -20.63 18.92
CA TYR A 517 2.66 -21.89 18.32
C TYR A 517 4.00 -22.40 18.87
N GLY A 518 4.70 -21.60 19.67
CA GLY A 518 6.04 -21.89 20.19
C GLY A 518 7.16 -21.43 19.24
N GLU A 519 8.35 -21.27 19.80
CA GLU A 519 9.55 -20.78 19.10
C GLU A 519 9.97 -21.69 17.95
N ALA A 520 10.02 -23.01 18.17
CA ALA A 520 10.47 -23.97 17.15
C ALA A 520 9.63 -23.92 15.87
N LYS A 521 8.30 -23.74 15.98
CA LYS A 521 7.39 -23.60 14.83
C LYS A 521 7.44 -22.22 14.18
N SER A 522 8.07 -21.26 14.85
CA SER A 522 8.19 -19.87 14.42
C SER A 522 9.64 -19.49 14.07
N ALA A 523 10.53 -20.49 13.94
CA ALA A 523 11.96 -20.27 13.72
C ALA A 523 12.24 -19.46 12.44
N GLN A 524 11.52 -19.77 11.34
CA GLN A 524 11.66 -19.02 10.08
C GLN A 524 11.24 -17.55 10.23
N LYS A 525 10.13 -17.28 10.93
CA LYS A 525 9.66 -15.92 11.26
C LYS A 525 10.70 -15.16 12.08
N LEU A 526 11.30 -15.82 13.06
CA LEU A 526 12.37 -15.25 13.88
C LEU A 526 13.59 -14.87 13.04
N LEU A 527 14.01 -15.74 12.12
CA LEU A 527 15.11 -15.45 11.21
C LEU A 527 14.81 -14.24 10.31
N TYR A 528 13.61 -14.17 9.72
CA TYR A 528 13.19 -13.01 8.92
C TYR A 528 13.25 -11.71 9.72
N THR A 529 12.68 -11.71 10.93
CA THR A 529 12.67 -10.53 11.81
C THR A 529 14.10 -10.10 12.15
N GLN A 530 14.96 -11.03 12.56
CA GLN A 530 16.34 -10.73 12.93
C GLN A 530 17.14 -10.11 11.78
N VAL A 531 17.07 -10.71 10.59
CA VAL A 531 17.77 -10.18 9.40
C VAL A 531 17.22 -8.82 9.02
N TYR A 532 15.89 -8.68 8.94
CA TYR A 532 15.26 -7.42 8.54
C TYR A 532 15.56 -6.28 9.54
N CYS A 533 15.41 -6.53 10.84
CA CYS A 533 15.61 -5.51 11.87
C CYS A 533 17.05 -4.99 11.90
N GLN A 534 18.06 -5.85 11.74
CA GLN A 534 19.44 -5.37 11.71
C GLN A 534 19.71 -4.48 10.48
N GLU A 535 19.24 -4.86 9.30
CA GLU A 535 19.47 -4.08 8.08
C GLU A 535 18.69 -2.76 8.10
N ALA A 536 17.41 -2.79 8.47
CA ALA A 536 16.58 -1.59 8.59
C ALA A 536 17.12 -0.62 9.66
N PHE A 537 17.65 -1.13 10.77
CA PHE A 537 18.24 -0.28 11.79
C PHE A 537 19.53 0.42 11.32
N ASN A 538 20.34 -0.24 10.47
CA ASN A 538 21.50 0.39 9.85
C ASN A 538 21.08 1.53 8.89
N GLU A 539 20.01 1.33 8.12
CA GLU A 539 19.42 2.37 7.26
C GLU A 539 18.93 3.56 8.09
N ILE A 540 18.24 3.30 9.21
CA ILE A 540 17.82 4.34 10.16
C ILE A 540 19.01 5.16 10.67
N GLU A 541 20.12 4.52 11.06
CA GLU A 541 21.32 5.24 11.50
C GLU A 541 21.86 6.15 10.39
N ALA A 542 21.92 5.66 9.15
CA ALA A 542 22.40 6.43 8.01
C ALA A 542 21.54 7.67 7.74
N HIS A 543 20.21 7.52 7.64
CA HIS A 543 19.27 8.62 7.44
C HIS A 543 19.30 9.63 8.59
N ALA A 544 19.40 9.15 9.83
CA ALA A 544 19.47 10.00 11.00
C ALA A 544 20.75 10.83 11.00
N LYS A 545 21.89 10.21 10.67
CA LYS A 545 23.18 10.89 10.60
C LYS A 545 23.21 11.97 9.54
N GLU A 546 22.72 11.69 8.33
CA GLU A 546 22.59 12.68 7.27
C GLU A 546 21.71 13.86 7.70
N SER A 547 20.54 13.56 8.28
CA SER A 547 19.63 14.58 8.78
C SER A 547 20.27 15.46 9.86
N LEU A 548 20.97 14.86 10.83
CA LEU A 548 21.66 15.63 11.87
C LEU A 548 22.69 16.60 11.28
N VAL A 549 23.45 16.19 10.26
CA VAL A 549 24.44 17.05 9.59
C VAL A 549 23.77 18.21 8.84
N ALA A 550 22.57 18.00 8.29
CA ALA A 550 21.78 19.07 7.68
C ALA A 550 21.17 20.02 8.73
N ILE A 551 20.75 19.49 9.87
CA ILE A 551 20.05 20.23 10.93
C ILE A 551 21.04 20.99 11.84
N GLU A 552 22.13 20.39 12.30
CA GLU A 552 23.00 21.03 13.29
C GLU A 552 24.42 21.28 12.77
N GLN A 553 25.15 22.20 13.42
CA GLN A 553 26.55 22.48 13.11
C GLN A 553 27.39 22.63 14.40
N GLY A 554 28.71 22.61 14.27
CA GLY A 554 29.63 22.87 15.37
C GLY A 554 29.51 21.89 16.54
N ASP A 555 29.52 22.42 17.76
CA ASP A 555 29.50 21.62 19.00
C ASP A 555 28.17 20.88 19.19
N THR A 556 27.05 21.51 18.83
CA THR A 556 25.72 20.91 18.89
C THR A 556 25.64 19.66 18.01
N LEU A 557 26.15 19.73 16.77
CA LEU A 557 26.22 18.56 15.89
C LEU A 557 27.05 17.43 16.51
N ARG A 558 28.24 17.74 17.04
CA ARG A 558 29.10 16.72 17.68
C ARG A 558 28.40 16.04 18.86
N MET A 559 27.66 16.81 19.65
CA MET A 559 26.84 16.29 20.75
C MET A 559 25.71 15.39 20.25
N MET A 560 24.97 15.79 19.22
CA MET A 560 23.85 15.00 18.66
C MET A 560 24.34 13.72 17.97
N ILE A 561 25.49 13.75 17.30
CA ILE A 561 26.12 12.54 16.75
C ILE A 561 26.55 11.58 17.88
N SER A 562 27.04 12.10 19.00
CA SER A 562 27.35 11.29 20.18
C SER A 562 26.10 10.64 20.77
N ALA A 563 24.99 11.38 20.83
CA ALA A 563 23.68 10.85 21.23
C ALA A 563 23.18 9.74 20.29
N LEU A 564 23.25 9.95 18.97
CA LEU A 564 22.89 8.94 17.98
C LEU A 564 23.71 7.65 18.17
N ARG A 565 25.02 7.77 18.43
CA ARG A 565 25.88 6.60 18.73
C ARG A 565 25.45 5.84 19.99
N LYS A 566 24.89 6.51 20.98
CA LYS A 566 24.35 5.82 22.18
C LYS A 566 23.10 5.00 21.84
N PHE A 567 22.20 5.53 21.00
CA PHE A 567 21.01 4.81 20.57
C PHE A 567 21.31 3.64 19.62
N THR A 568 22.38 3.74 18.85
CA THR A 568 22.71 2.76 17.81
C THR A 568 23.68 1.67 18.28
N ARG A 569 24.29 1.83 19.44
CA ARG A 569 25.26 0.85 19.97
C ARG A 569 24.55 -0.46 20.36
N HIS A 570 24.93 -1.54 19.69
CA HIS A 570 24.52 -2.91 19.99
C HIS A 570 25.57 -3.91 19.47
N THR A 571 25.46 -5.18 19.83
CA THR A 571 26.26 -6.26 19.24
C THR A 571 25.56 -6.75 17.96
N PRO A 572 26.13 -6.55 16.77
CA PRO A 572 25.50 -7.02 15.53
C PRO A 572 25.52 -8.55 15.45
N ILE A 573 24.46 -9.12 14.86
CA ILE A 573 24.33 -10.55 14.56
C ILE A 573 24.97 -10.90 13.21
N ASN A 574 25.42 -12.15 13.07
CA ASN A 574 25.95 -12.68 11.82
C ASN A 574 24.82 -13.04 10.85
N VAL A 575 24.34 -12.05 10.10
CA VAL A 575 23.25 -12.22 9.14
C VAL A 575 23.58 -13.17 7.98
N ILE A 576 24.87 -13.38 7.63
CA ILE A 576 25.25 -14.30 6.56
C ILE A 576 24.82 -15.73 6.88
N ALA A 577 25.05 -16.19 8.12
CA ALA A 577 24.64 -17.52 8.56
C ALA A 577 23.10 -17.66 8.55
N LYS A 578 22.40 -16.67 9.12
CA LYS A 578 20.94 -16.65 9.19
C LYS A 578 20.27 -16.62 7.81
N LYS A 579 20.82 -15.86 6.86
CA LYS A 579 20.31 -15.85 5.47
C LYS A 579 20.45 -17.22 4.79
N ARG A 580 21.50 -17.99 5.10
CA ARG A 580 21.63 -19.36 4.59
C ARG A 580 20.59 -20.30 5.20
N GLU A 581 20.30 -20.16 6.49
CA GLU A 581 19.22 -20.91 7.15
C GLU A 581 17.84 -20.59 6.55
N ILE A 582 17.56 -19.30 6.36
CA ILE A 582 16.34 -18.85 5.67
C ILE A 582 16.22 -19.49 4.29
N ALA A 583 17.27 -19.39 3.48
CA ALA A 583 17.27 -19.89 2.12
C ALA A 583 17.13 -21.41 2.06
N ALA A 584 17.73 -22.14 3.00
CA ALA A 584 17.60 -23.60 3.07
C ALA A 584 16.14 -24.04 3.23
N ALA A 585 15.39 -23.38 4.11
CA ALA A 585 13.95 -23.65 4.28
C ALA A 585 13.16 -23.35 3.00
N LEU A 586 13.39 -22.18 2.38
CA LEU A 586 12.73 -21.81 1.12
C LEU A 586 13.00 -22.84 0.01
N ILE A 587 14.26 -23.27 -0.13
CA ILE A 587 14.71 -24.24 -1.11
C ILE A 587 14.05 -25.61 -0.88
N GLU A 588 14.01 -26.07 0.37
CA GLU A 588 13.39 -27.35 0.75
C GLU A 588 11.88 -27.35 0.50
N GLU A 589 11.20 -26.27 0.88
CA GLU A 589 9.75 -26.11 0.73
C GLU A 589 9.34 -25.70 -0.69
N ASN A 590 10.33 -25.38 -1.53
CA ASN A 590 10.20 -24.93 -2.91
C ASN A 590 9.26 -23.72 -3.06
N GLY A 591 9.39 -22.74 -2.17
CA GLY A 591 8.61 -21.49 -2.21
C GLY A 591 8.67 -20.66 -0.92
N TYR A 592 7.95 -19.54 -0.90
CA TYR A 592 7.83 -18.66 0.27
C TYR A 592 6.96 -19.29 1.36
N ARG A 593 7.47 -19.32 2.60
CA ARG A 593 6.68 -19.60 3.81
C ARG A 593 6.94 -18.53 4.85
N ALA A 594 5.85 -18.09 5.49
CA ALA A 594 5.88 -17.13 6.58
C ALA A 594 5.14 -17.67 7.78
#